data_AF-E9HNL1-F1
#
_entry.id   AF-E9HNL1-F1
#
_cell.length_a   1.000
_cell.length_b   1.000
_cell.length_c   1.000
_cell.angle_alpha   90.00
_cell.angle_beta   90.00
_cell.angle_gamma   90.00
#
_symmetry.space_group_name_H-M   'P 1'
#
loop_
_entity.id
_entity.type
_entity.pdbx_description
1 polymer ?
#
loop_
_entity_poly.entity_id
_entity_poly.type
_entity_poly.pdbx_seq_one_letter_code
_entity_poly.pdbx_strand_id
1 'polypeptide(L)'
;LYQEAKRILAAQMQHITFNEWLPIIIGRAKMQELGLLPLQQGSSQDYDKNLNPSVLNEFAAAAFRFGHTLIQGKHHGGDQGARNPVTPTLFQNAKIYTPGNLDKFLTGLASQPSQNAENFFTQEVTNHLFEEQGKGFGLDLVSLNLQRGRDHGIPGYNAYRTQCGLPPASQFKDLLNFISTAIVDKFAKLYETVGDIDLFIEAMSERLAPGALVGPT
;
A
#
# COMPACT_ATOMS: atom_id res chain seq x y z
N LEU A 1 30.37 2.33 18.56
CA LEU A 1 29.05 1.90 19.08
C LEU A 1 27.91 2.34 18.16
N TYR A 2 27.63 3.63 17.98
CA TYR A 2 26.51 4.11 17.13
C TYR A 2 26.52 3.57 15.69
N GLN A 3 27.63 3.69 14.95
CA GLN A 3 27.67 3.30 13.54
C GLN A 3 27.45 1.79 13.33
N GLU A 4 28.04 0.96 14.18
CA GLU A 4 27.82 -0.50 14.12
C GLU A 4 26.38 -0.86 14.49
N ALA A 5 25.79 -0.23 15.51
CA ALA A 5 24.39 -0.43 15.84
C ALA A 5 23.46 -0.04 14.68
N LYS A 6 23.72 1.12 14.04
CA LYS A 6 22.99 1.58 12.85
C LYS A 6 23.11 0.60 11.69
N ARG A 7 24.32 0.09 11.43
CA ARG A 7 24.58 -0.88 10.36
C ARG A 7 23.81 -2.18 10.58
N ILE A 8 23.80 -2.70 11.82
CA ILE A 8 23.03 -3.89 12.17
C ILE A 8 21.53 -3.65 11.99
N LEU A 9 21.01 -2.53 12.48
CA LEU A 9 19.59 -2.19 12.34
C LEU A 9 19.16 -2.07 10.87
N ALA A 10 20.00 -1.43 10.03
CA ALA A 10 19.75 -1.35 8.60
C ALA A 10 19.69 -2.74 7.93
N ALA A 11 20.60 -3.64 8.31
CA ALA A 11 20.60 -5.02 7.80
C ALA A 11 19.36 -5.81 8.27
N GLN A 12 18.90 -5.60 9.51
CA GLN A 12 17.67 -6.21 10.02
C GLN A 12 16.45 -5.74 9.22
N MET A 13 16.33 -4.43 8.98
CA MET A 13 15.25 -3.86 8.17
C MET A 13 15.25 -4.42 6.75
N GLN A 14 16.42 -4.47 6.10
CA GLN A 14 16.56 -5.05 4.76
C GLN A 14 16.17 -6.54 4.74
N HIS A 15 16.63 -7.32 5.73
CA HIS A 15 16.30 -8.74 5.80
C HIS A 15 14.80 -8.96 5.98
N ILE A 16 14.16 -8.27 6.93
CA ILE A 16 12.70 -8.36 7.14
C ILE A 16 11.96 -7.94 5.87
N THR A 17 12.36 -6.83 5.24
CA THR A 17 11.71 -6.35 4.01
C THR A 17 11.78 -7.36 2.87
N PHE A 18 12.96 -7.90 2.54
CA PHE A 18 13.13 -8.77 1.36
C PHE A 18 12.82 -10.25 1.64
N ASN A 19 13.00 -10.73 2.87
CA ASN A 19 12.77 -12.13 3.22
C ASN A 19 11.32 -12.42 3.64
N GLU A 20 10.71 -11.48 4.37
CA GLU A 20 9.42 -11.73 5.04
C GLU A 20 8.29 -10.91 4.41
N TRP A 21 8.50 -9.61 4.24
CA TRP A 21 7.41 -8.71 3.85
C TRP A 21 7.14 -8.68 2.34
N LEU A 22 8.15 -8.38 1.51
CA LEU A 22 7.99 -8.21 0.07
C LEU A 22 7.48 -9.47 -0.66
N PRO A 23 7.89 -10.71 -0.28
CA PRO A 23 7.31 -11.93 -0.86
C PRO A 23 5.81 -12.10 -0.63
N ILE A 24 5.25 -11.50 0.43
CA ILE A 24 3.80 -11.48 0.67
C ILE A 24 3.13 -10.44 -0.24
N ILE A 25 3.78 -9.30 -0.45
CA ILE A 25 3.22 -8.20 -1.25
C ILE A 25 3.17 -8.55 -2.73
N ILE A 26 4.30 -8.90 -3.35
CA ILE A 26 4.38 -9.14 -4.80
C ILE A 26 4.38 -10.61 -5.19
N GLY A 27 4.32 -11.51 -4.20
CA GLY A 27 4.35 -12.95 -4.39
C GLY A 27 5.75 -13.53 -4.49
N ARG A 28 5.95 -14.70 -3.86
CA ARG A 28 7.26 -15.38 -3.82
C ARG A 28 7.77 -15.81 -5.20
N ALA A 29 6.87 -16.15 -6.12
CA ALA A 29 7.25 -16.48 -7.50
C ALA A 29 7.87 -15.27 -8.22
N LYS A 30 7.28 -14.07 -8.06
CA LYS A 30 7.82 -12.84 -8.65
C LYS A 30 9.16 -12.44 -8.01
N MET A 31 9.30 -12.63 -6.70
CA MET A 31 10.58 -12.45 -6.01
C MET A 31 11.69 -13.35 -6.56
N GLN A 32 11.37 -14.60 -6.91
CA GLN A 32 12.31 -15.54 -7.53
C GLN A 32 12.67 -15.11 -8.96
N GLU A 33 11.67 -14.75 -9.76
CA GLU A 33 11.85 -14.27 -11.14
C GLU A 33 12.79 -13.05 -11.18
N LEU A 34 12.64 -12.11 -10.25
CA LEU A 34 13.44 -10.89 -10.16
C LEU A 34 14.76 -11.08 -9.40
N GLY A 35 15.06 -12.27 -8.87
CA GLY A 35 16.28 -12.52 -8.09
C GLY A 35 16.36 -11.75 -6.76
N LEU A 36 15.22 -11.41 -6.16
CA LEU A 36 15.15 -10.55 -4.96
C LEU A 36 15.18 -11.31 -3.63
N LEU A 37 15.11 -12.64 -3.66
CA LEU A 37 15.17 -13.44 -2.44
C LEU A 37 16.60 -13.42 -1.85
N PRO A 38 16.76 -13.16 -0.54
CA PRO A 38 18.07 -13.19 0.09
C PRO A 38 18.76 -14.56 -0.01
N LEU A 39 20.08 -14.53 -0.13
CA LEU A 39 20.90 -15.73 -0.04
C LEU A 39 20.79 -16.34 1.36
N GLN A 40 20.82 -17.68 1.43
CA GLN A 40 20.83 -18.39 2.71
C GLN A 40 22.17 -18.25 3.44
N GLN A 41 23.26 -18.02 2.70
CA GLN A 41 24.62 -17.89 3.22
C GLN A 41 25.45 -16.96 2.32
N GLY A 42 26.48 -16.34 2.89
CA GLY A 42 27.44 -15.52 2.16
C GLY A 42 26.95 -14.09 1.86
N SER A 43 27.40 -13.51 0.75
CA SER A 43 27.08 -12.15 0.33
C SER A 43 26.74 -12.11 -1.16
N SER A 44 25.74 -11.30 -1.51
CA SER A 44 25.35 -11.06 -2.91
C SER A 44 26.45 -10.31 -3.67
N GLN A 45 26.53 -10.56 -4.98
CA GLN A 45 27.39 -9.85 -5.93
C GLN A 45 26.57 -8.93 -6.85
N ASP A 46 25.30 -8.68 -6.51
CA ASP A 46 24.33 -7.97 -7.37
C ASP A 46 24.49 -6.43 -7.26
N TYR A 47 25.47 -5.95 -6.49
CA TYR A 47 25.74 -4.52 -6.41
C TYR A 47 26.21 -3.99 -7.77
N ASP A 48 25.40 -3.10 -8.35
CA ASP A 48 25.76 -2.33 -9.54
C ASP A 48 25.89 -0.85 -9.18
N LYS A 49 27.08 -0.30 -9.40
CA LYS A 49 27.39 1.13 -9.18
C LYS A 49 26.69 2.07 -10.17
N ASN A 50 26.20 1.54 -11.30
CA ASN A 50 25.52 2.33 -12.32
C ASN A 50 23.99 2.31 -12.15
N LEU A 51 23.47 1.47 -11.23
CA LEU A 51 22.05 1.44 -10.90
C LEU A 51 21.64 2.76 -10.26
N ASN A 52 20.52 3.33 -10.70
CA ASN A 52 19.93 4.49 -10.04
C ASN A 52 19.08 4.02 -8.83
N PRO A 53 19.48 4.34 -7.58
CA PRO A 53 18.75 3.92 -6.39
C PRO A 53 17.61 4.89 -5.99
N SER A 54 17.35 5.92 -6.80
CA SER A 54 16.29 6.89 -6.50
C SER A 54 14.91 6.24 -6.50
N VAL A 55 14.07 6.67 -5.56
CA VAL A 55 12.66 6.27 -5.52
C VAL A 55 11.92 6.94 -6.68
N LEU A 56 11.19 6.14 -7.46
CA LEU A 56 10.35 6.62 -8.54
C LEU A 56 9.20 7.48 -8.00
N ASN A 57 8.82 8.52 -8.74
CA ASN A 57 7.79 9.46 -8.30
C ASN A 57 6.42 8.74 -8.18
N GLU A 58 6.07 7.94 -9.17
CA GLU A 58 4.89 7.09 -9.22
C GLU A 58 4.83 6.06 -8.09
N PHE A 59 5.99 5.57 -7.63
CA PHE A 59 6.05 4.65 -6.50
C PHE A 59 5.63 5.37 -5.21
N ALA A 60 6.18 6.56 -4.95
CA ALA A 60 5.87 7.34 -3.74
C ALA A 60 4.49 8.03 -3.79
N ALA A 61 4.08 8.51 -4.95
CA ALA A 61 2.85 9.26 -5.14
C ALA A 61 1.62 8.37 -5.33
N ALA A 62 1.78 7.14 -5.83
CA ALA A 62 0.67 6.24 -6.14
C ALA A 62 0.91 4.78 -5.69
N ALA A 63 1.83 4.03 -6.29
CA ALA A 63 1.87 2.56 -6.17
C ALA A 63 2.06 2.07 -4.73
N PHE A 64 3.00 2.65 -3.97
CA PHE A 64 3.27 2.23 -2.59
C PHE A 64 2.17 2.64 -1.60
N ARG A 65 1.17 3.40 -2.06
CA ARG A 65 -0.03 3.73 -1.26
C ARG A 65 -1.05 2.60 -1.22
N PHE A 66 -0.77 1.45 -1.85
CA PHE A 66 -1.62 0.26 -1.74
C PHE A 66 -1.86 -0.15 -0.28
N GLY A 67 -0.92 0.14 0.62
CA GLY A 67 -1.07 -0.09 2.05
C GLY A 67 -2.29 0.60 2.68
N HIS A 68 -2.83 1.65 2.04
CA HIS A 68 -4.08 2.29 2.49
C HIS A 68 -5.30 1.37 2.36
N THR A 69 -5.28 0.37 1.46
CA THR A 69 -6.34 -0.65 1.35
C THR A 69 -6.34 -1.61 2.55
N LEU A 70 -5.17 -1.77 3.20
CA LEU A 70 -4.96 -2.70 4.31
C LEU A 70 -5.35 -2.11 5.68
N ILE A 71 -5.68 -0.81 5.73
CA ILE A 71 -6.02 -0.11 6.97
C ILE A 71 -7.40 -0.57 7.45
N GLN A 72 -7.41 -1.22 8.61
CA GLN A 72 -8.64 -1.56 9.33
C GLN A 72 -9.32 -0.31 9.89
N GLY A 73 -10.65 -0.24 9.80
CA GLY A 73 -11.43 0.82 10.43
C GLY A 73 -11.49 0.76 11.96
N LYS A 74 -11.14 -0.38 12.55
CA LYS A 74 -11.14 -0.56 14.01
C LYS A 74 -9.93 -1.37 14.47
N HIS A 75 -9.42 -1.05 15.65
CA HIS A 75 -8.35 -1.78 16.33
C HIS A 75 -8.84 -2.37 17.65
N HIS A 76 -8.27 -3.50 18.07
CA HIS A 76 -8.56 -4.09 19.37
C HIS A 76 -7.87 -3.30 20.50
N GLY A 77 -8.66 -2.78 21.45
CA GLY A 77 -8.14 -2.24 22.70
C GLY A 77 -7.81 -3.37 23.67
N GLY A 78 -6.54 -3.45 24.10
CA GLY A 78 -5.91 -4.65 24.66
C GLY A 78 -6.52 -5.35 25.87
N ASP A 79 -7.58 -4.85 26.53
CA ASP A 79 -8.13 -5.52 27.73
C ASP A 79 -9.60 -5.98 27.66
N GLN A 80 -10.39 -5.64 26.63
CA GLN A 80 -11.83 -5.99 26.64
C GLN A 80 -12.41 -6.42 25.28
N GLY A 81 -11.57 -6.71 24.27
CA GLY A 81 -12.07 -7.04 22.93
C GLY A 81 -12.85 -5.89 22.26
N ALA A 82 -12.88 -4.70 22.88
CA ALA A 82 -13.52 -3.52 22.33
C ALA A 82 -12.82 -3.10 21.04
N ARG A 83 -13.60 -3.00 19.97
CA ARG A 83 -13.14 -2.53 18.66
C ARG A 83 -13.33 -1.02 18.58
N ASN A 84 -12.23 -0.30 18.77
CA ASN A 84 -12.23 1.16 18.73
C ASN A 84 -11.94 1.67 17.32
N PRO A 85 -12.61 2.73 16.85
CA PRO A 85 -12.26 3.40 15.59
C PRO A 85 -10.78 3.81 15.57
N VAL A 86 -10.17 3.82 14.38
CA VAL A 86 -8.75 4.17 14.24
C VAL A 86 -8.55 5.68 14.25
N THR A 87 -9.46 6.48 13.68
CA THR A 87 -9.30 7.94 13.58
C THR A 87 -8.97 8.62 14.92
N PRO A 88 -9.63 8.30 16.06
CA PRO A 88 -9.33 8.91 17.36
C PRO A 88 -7.97 8.52 17.96
N THR A 89 -7.13 7.73 17.28
CA THR A 89 -5.76 7.43 17.71
C THR A 89 -4.71 8.23 16.94
N LEU A 90 -5.08 8.83 15.81
CA LEU A 90 -4.16 9.63 14.99
C LEU A 90 -3.60 10.79 15.81
N PHE A 91 -2.27 10.90 15.85
CA PHE A 91 -1.52 11.89 16.62
C PHE A 91 -1.77 11.91 18.13
N GLN A 92 -2.31 10.83 18.72
CA GLN A 92 -2.57 10.72 20.16
C GLN A 92 -1.39 10.07 20.92
N ASN A 93 -0.19 10.63 20.77
CA ASN A 93 1.05 10.06 21.32
C ASN A 93 1.01 9.85 22.84
N ALA A 94 0.26 10.68 23.56
CA ALA A 94 0.07 10.57 25.01
C ALA A 94 -0.38 9.17 25.45
N LYS A 95 -1.18 8.47 24.61
CA LYS A 95 -1.71 7.15 24.91
C LYS A 95 -0.61 6.08 25.06
N ILE A 96 0.54 6.25 24.40
CA ILE A 96 1.63 5.26 24.44
C ILE A 96 2.42 5.32 25.76
N TYR A 97 2.45 6.48 26.43
CA TYR A 97 3.20 6.64 27.69
C TYR A 97 2.52 6.00 28.90
N THR A 98 1.24 5.66 28.79
CA THR A 98 0.56 4.89 29.84
C THR A 98 1.17 3.49 29.91
N PRO A 99 1.66 3.05 31.09
CA PRO A 99 2.28 1.73 31.24
C PRO A 99 1.40 0.60 30.69
N GLY A 100 1.99 -0.29 29.91
CA GLY A 100 1.32 -1.43 29.27
C GLY A 100 0.59 -1.12 27.96
N ASN A 101 0.36 0.15 27.58
CA ASN A 101 -0.32 0.46 26.32
C ASN A 101 0.53 0.14 25.09
N LEU A 102 1.85 0.31 25.16
CA LEU A 102 2.75 -0.07 24.07
C LEU A 102 2.66 -1.59 23.81
N ASP A 103 2.77 -2.40 24.86
CA ASP A 103 2.73 -3.87 24.76
C ASP A 103 1.40 -4.36 24.18
N LYS A 104 0.29 -3.75 24.62
CA LYS A 104 -1.05 -4.00 24.05
C LYS A 104 -1.12 -3.63 22.57
N PHE A 105 -0.51 -2.51 22.16
CA PHE A 105 -0.49 -2.09 20.77
C PHE A 105 0.32 -3.06 19.91
N LEU A 106 1.53 -3.45 20.36
CA LEU A 106 2.36 -4.44 19.68
C LEU A 106 1.66 -5.80 19.58
N THR A 107 0.96 -6.23 20.64
CA THR A 107 0.15 -7.45 20.63
C THR A 107 -1.00 -7.35 19.61
N GLY A 108 -1.66 -6.20 19.53
CA GLY A 108 -2.67 -5.92 18.52
C GLY A 108 -2.12 -6.03 17.09
N LEU A 109 -0.97 -5.41 16.82
CA LEU A 109 -0.31 -5.50 15.51
C LEU A 109 0.06 -6.93 15.11
N ALA A 110 0.45 -7.77 16.08
CA ALA A 110 0.85 -9.16 15.82
C ALA A 110 -0.33 -10.14 15.71
N SER A 111 -1.48 -9.83 16.31
CA SER A 111 -2.62 -10.78 16.43
C SER A 111 -3.84 -10.41 15.61
N GLN A 112 -3.98 -9.13 15.22
CA GLN A 112 -5.14 -8.66 14.45
C GLN A 112 -4.87 -8.80 12.94
N PRO A 113 -5.82 -9.37 12.17
CA PRO A 113 -5.71 -9.36 10.71
C PRO A 113 -5.82 -7.93 10.15
N SER A 114 -5.09 -7.66 9.06
CA SER A 114 -5.28 -6.46 8.25
C SER A 114 -6.62 -6.51 7.51
N GLN A 115 -7.01 -5.39 6.91
CA GLN A 115 -8.07 -5.38 5.91
C GLN A 115 -7.57 -6.10 4.64
N ASN A 116 -8.50 -6.64 3.84
CA ASN A 116 -8.16 -7.23 2.55
C ASN A 116 -7.63 -6.17 1.58
N ALA A 117 -6.66 -6.55 0.75
CA ALA A 117 -6.17 -5.74 -0.36
C ALA A 117 -7.22 -5.70 -1.48
N GLU A 118 -8.13 -4.74 -1.42
CA GLU A 118 -9.22 -4.56 -2.37
C GLU A 118 -9.46 -3.07 -2.64
N ASN A 119 -10.31 -2.74 -3.60
CA ASN A 119 -10.68 -1.36 -3.92
C ASN A 119 -11.69 -0.74 -2.91
N PHE A 120 -11.72 -1.26 -1.67
CA PHE A 120 -12.56 -0.78 -0.58
C PHE A 120 -11.69 -0.19 0.53
N PHE A 121 -12.05 1.03 0.96
CA PHE A 121 -11.34 1.77 1.98
C PHE A 121 -12.28 2.08 3.14
N THR A 122 -11.80 1.93 4.36
CA THR A 122 -12.60 2.23 5.55
C THR A 122 -13.00 3.71 5.61
N GLN A 123 -14.19 3.99 6.17
CA GLN A 123 -14.66 5.35 6.38
C GLN A 123 -13.75 6.17 7.30
N GLU A 124 -12.98 5.51 8.17
CA GLU A 124 -11.97 6.18 9.02
C GLU A 124 -10.96 6.96 8.19
N VAL A 125 -10.62 6.49 6.98
CA VAL A 125 -9.67 7.18 6.10
C VAL A 125 -10.31 7.90 4.92
N THR A 126 -11.57 7.62 4.57
CA THR A 126 -12.26 8.32 3.45
C THR A 126 -13.22 9.43 3.88
N ASN A 127 -13.68 9.47 5.13
CA ASN A 127 -14.59 10.52 5.62
C ASN A 127 -14.13 11.16 6.93
N HIS A 128 -13.25 10.48 7.67
CA HIS A 128 -12.87 10.86 9.02
C HIS A 128 -11.34 11.01 9.18
N LEU A 129 -10.58 11.11 8.08
CA LEU A 129 -9.12 11.28 8.20
C LEU A 129 -8.83 12.63 8.87
N PHE A 130 -8.12 12.60 10.00
CA PHE A 130 -7.82 13.79 10.81
C PHE A 130 -9.08 14.59 11.20
N GLU A 131 -10.20 13.90 11.42
CA GLU A 131 -11.40 14.54 11.94
C GLU A 131 -11.11 15.26 13.27
N GLU A 132 -11.51 16.52 13.34
CA GLU A 132 -11.53 17.29 14.58
C GLU A 132 -12.72 16.89 15.45
N GLN A 133 -12.48 16.77 16.76
CA GLN A 133 -13.50 16.33 17.71
C GLN A 133 -14.76 17.22 17.64
N GLY A 134 -15.91 16.57 17.41
CA GLY A 134 -17.21 17.25 17.37
C GLY A 134 -17.58 17.88 16.03
N LYS A 135 -16.73 17.78 15.00
CA LYS A 135 -17.08 18.25 13.63
C LYS A 135 -17.93 17.25 12.86
N GLY A 136 -17.74 15.94 13.09
CA GLY A 136 -18.49 14.89 12.39
C GLY A 136 -18.02 14.63 10.96
N PHE A 137 -16.91 15.25 10.53
CA PHE A 137 -16.29 15.04 9.21
C PHE A 137 -14.79 15.34 9.27
N GLY A 138 -14.03 14.68 8.40
CA GLY A 138 -12.60 14.87 8.18
C GLY A 138 -12.25 14.88 6.70
N LEU A 139 -11.00 14.58 6.40
CA LEU A 139 -10.47 14.47 5.04
C LEU A 139 -10.75 13.08 4.45
N ASP A 140 -10.56 12.99 3.13
CA ASP A 140 -10.59 11.74 2.38
C ASP A 140 -9.20 11.40 1.83
N LEU A 141 -8.56 10.38 2.40
CA LEU A 141 -7.24 9.89 2.01
C LEU A 141 -7.21 9.41 0.55
N VAL A 142 -8.28 8.79 0.06
CA VAL A 142 -8.35 8.28 -1.32
C VAL A 142 -8.41 9.45 -2.27
N SER A 143 -9.29 10.42 -2.02
CA SER A 143 -9.35 11.66 -2.81
C SER A 143 -8.02 12.44 -2.77
N LEU A 144 -7.34 12.48 -1.62
CA LEU A 144 -6.00 13.06 -1.50
C LEU A 144 -4.95 12.32 -2.33
N ASN A 145 -5.02 10.98 -2.43
CA ASN A 145 -4.09 10.20 -3.27
C ASN A 145 -4.31 10.51 -4.75
N LEU A 146 -5.57 10.59 -5.21
CA LEU A 146 -5.90 10.99 -6.58
C LEU A 146 -5.38 12.39 -6.88
N GLN A 147 -5.69 13.35 -6.02
CA GLN A 147 -5.24 14.72 -6.20
C GLN A 147 -3.71 14.82 -6.16
N ARG A 148 -3.02 14.02 -5.33
CA ARG A 148 -1.56 13.97 -5.27
C ARG A 148 -0.94 13.40 -6.54
N GLY A 149 -1.53 12.37 -7.13
CA GLY A 149 -1.09 11.83 -8.42
C GLY A 149 -1.12 12.92 -9.50
N ARG A 150 -2.20 13.70 -9.55
CA ARG A 150 -2.37 14.82 -10.50
C ARG A 150 -1.39 15.96 -10.24
N ASP A 151 -1.20 16.35 -8.97
CA ASP A 151 -0.22 17.35 -8.52
C ASP A 151 1.21 16.96 -8.93
N HIS A 152 1.55 15.68 -8.84
CA HIS A 152 2.86 15.15 -9.22
C HIS A 152 3.01 14.89 -10.73
N GLY A 153 1.97 15.15 -11.53
CA GLY A 153 1.97 14.89 -12.97
C GLY A 153 2.15 13.41 -13.32
N ILE A 154 1.65 12.50 -12.47
CA ILE A 154 1.75 11.05 -12.70
C ILE A 154 0.87 10.69 -13.91
N PRO A 155 1.43 10.05 -14.95
CA PRO A 155 0.64 9.51 -16.06
C PRO A 155 -0.51 8.61 -15.61
N GLY A 156 -1.55 8.50 -16.44
CA GLY A 156 -2.63 7.54 -16.21
C GLY A 156 -2.12 6.10 -16.18
N TYR A 157 -2.91 5.20 -15.59
CA TYR A 157 -2.56 3.79 -15.39
C TYR A 157 -2.07 3.08 -16.68
N ASN A 158 -2.66 3.40 -17.83
CA ASN A 158 -2.32 2.77 -19.11
C ASN A 158 -0.83 2.96 -19.51
N ALA A 159 -0.20 4.06 -19.08
CA ALA A 159 1.22 4.30 -19.32
C ALA A 159 2.13 3.32 -18.55
N TYR A 160 1.67 2.81 -17.40
CA TYR A 160 2.39 1.84 -16.58
C TYR A 160 2.06 0.42 -16.97
N ARG A 161 0.80 0.15 -17.33
CA ARG A 161 0.35 -1.13 -17.86
C ARG A 161 1.26 -1.65 -18.97
N THR A 162 1.61 -0.78 -19.92
CA THR A 162 2.53 -1.12 -21.02
C THR A 162 3.97 -1.35 -20.56
N GLN A 163 4.46 -0.55 -19.61
CA GLN A 163 5.80 -0.74 -19.02
C GLN A 163 5.91 -2.04 -18.22
N CYS A 164 4.82 -2.48 -17.60
CA CYS A 164 4.70 -3.76 -16.91
C CYS A 164 4.44 -4.94 -17.87
N GLY A 165 4.51 -4.72 -19.19
CA GLY A 165 4.42 -5.77 -20.21
C GLY A 165 2.99 -6.22 -20.56
N LEU A 166 1.98 -5.48 -20.11
CA LEU A 166 0.57 -5.74 -20.43
C LEU A 166 0.13 -4.92 -21.67
N PRO A 167 -0.84 -5.42 -22.46
CA PRO A 167 -1.33 -4.69 -23.62
C PRO A 167 -2.04 -3.40 -23.19
N PRO A 168 -1.89 -2.28 -23.93
CA PRO A 168 -2.58 -1.05 -23.62
C PRO A 168 -4.10 -1.25 -23.72
N ALA A 169 -4.85 -0.63 -22.81
CA ALA A 169 -6.30 -0.54 -22.91
C ALA A 169 -6.68 0.62 -23.84
N SER A 170 -7.54 0.36 -24.82
CA SER A 170 -8.06 1.37 -25.76
C SER A 170 -9.48 1.80 -25.40
N GLN A 171 -10.19 0.94 -24.66
CA GLN A 171 -11.55 1.15 -24.17
C GLN A 171 -11.71 0.52 -22.79
N PHE A 172 -12.70 0.96 -22.02
CA PHE A 172 -12.97 0.44 -20.67
C PHE A 172 -13.14 -1.09 -20.63
N LYS A 173 -13.70 -1.69 -21.69
CA LYS A 173 -13.88 -3.15 -21.77
C LYS A 173 -12.57 -3.95 -21.75
N ASP A 174 -11.46 -3.34 -22.18
CA ASP A 174 -10.16 -4.01 -22.20
C ASP A 174 -9.60 -4.27 -20.78
N LEU A 175 -10.16 -3.57 -19.78
CA LEU A 175 -9.81 -3.73 -18.36
C LEU A 175 -10.40 -4.98 -17.72
N LEU A 176 -11.44 -5.58 -18.31
CA LEU A 176 -12.23 -6.67 -17.71
C LEU A 176 -11.42 -7.94 -17.40
N ASN A 177 -10.27 -8.11 -18.07
CA ASN A 177 -9.33 -9.19 -17.80
C ASN A 177 -8.77 -9.13 -16.37
N PHE A 178 -8.57 -7.92 -15.83
CA PHE A 178 -7.95 -7.71 -14.53
C PHE A 178 -8.88 -7.01 -13.55
N ILE A 179 -9.92 -6.31 -13.99
CA ILE A 179 -10.80 -5.51 -13.14
C ILE A 179 -12.24 -6.04 -13.26
N SER A 180 -13.00 -6.00 -12.16
CA SER A 180 -14.40 -6.46 -12.18
C SER A 180 -15.31 -5.53 -13.00
N THR A 181 -16.34 -6.10 -13.65
CA THR A 181 -17.31 -5.34 -14.45
C THR A 181 -17.92 -4.17 -13.67
N ALA A 182 -18.27 -4.40 -12.39
CA ALA A 182 -18.87 -3.36 -11.55
C ALA A 182 -17.95 -2.14 -11.32
N ILE A 183 -16.63 -2.34 -11.32
CA ILE A 183 -15.67 -1.24 -11.20
C ILE A 183 -15.44 -0.58 -12.56
N VAL A 184 -15.29 -1.37 -13.62
CA VAL A 184 -15.15 -0.85 -15.00
C VAL A 184 -16.33 0.03 -15.37
N ASP A 185 -17.56 -0.36 -15.02
CA ASP A 185 -18.77 0.43 -15.23
C ASP A 185 -18.77 1.75 -14.45
N LYS A 186 -18.10 1.81 -13.30
CA LYS A 186 -17.92 3.07 -12.54
C LYS A 186 -16.87 3.95 -13.22
N PHE A 187 -15.75 3.38 -13.66
CA PHE A 187 -14.74 4.13 -14.39
C PHE A 187 -15.31 4.75 -15.67
N ALA A 188 -16.09 3.99 -16.44
CA ALA A 188 -16.75 4.48 -17.66
C ALA A 188 -17.78 5.59 -17.41
N LYS A 189 -18.26 5.77 -16.18
CA LYS A 189 -19.14 6.88 -15.78
C LYS A 189 -18.38 8.10 -15.28
N LEU A 190 -17.16 7.92 -14.78
CA LEU A 190 -16.39 8.96 -14.08
C LEU A 190 -15.29 9.57 -14.97
N TYR A 191 -14.73 8.78 -15.89
CA TYR A 191 -13.65 9.18 -16.78
C TYR A 191 -14.13 9.21 -18.22
N GLU A 192 -13.61 10.14 -19.02
CA GLU A 192 -13.95 10.27 -20.44
C GLU A 192 -13.33 9.14 -21.26
N THR A 193 -12.05 8.85 -21.03
CA THR A 193 -11.33 7.74 -21.67
C THR A 193 -10.64 6.84 -20.64
N VAL A 194 -10.27 5.62 -21.07
CA VAL A 194 -9.49 4.70 -20.23
C VAL A 194 -8.08 5.23 -19.92
N GLY A 195 -7.56 6.15 -20.73
CA GLY A 195 -6.25 6.76 -20.50
C GLY A 195 -6.23 7.78 -19.35
N ASP A 196 -7.40 8.30 -18.96
CA ASP A 196 -7.52 9.38 -17.96
C ASP A 196 -7.59 8.86 -16.53
N ILE A 197 -7.73 7.54 -16.34
CA ILE A 197 -7.87 6.95 -15.02
C ILE A 197 -6.54 7.06 -14.26
N ASP A 198 -6.59 7.68 -13.07
CA ASP A 198 -5.42 7.88 -12.22
C ASP A 198 -4.80 6.52 -11.82
N LEU A 199 -3.46 6.44 -11.87
CA LEU A 199 -2.69 5.21 -11.55
C LEU A 199 -3.13 4.55 -10.25
N PHE A 200 -3.29 5.34 -9.18
CA PHE A 200 -3.60 4.81 -7.84
C PHE A 200 -4.87 3.96 -7.83
N ILE A 201 -6.02 4.51 -8.27
CA ILE A 201 -7.29 3.83 -8.09
C ILE A 201 -7.48 2.65 -9.04
N GLU A 202 -6.92 2.72 -10.25
CA GLU A 202 -6.99 1.61 -11.19
C GLU A 202 -6.12 0.44 -10.75
N ALA A 203 -4.88 0.71 -10.32
CA ALA A 203 -4.00 -0.32 -9.78
C ALA A 203 -4.62 -1.02 -8.56
N MET A 204 -5.28 -0.26 -7.66
CA MET A 204 -5.99 -0.85 -6.50
C MET A 204 -7.26 -1.63 -6.88
N SER A 205 -7.71 -1.50 -8.13
CA SER A 205 -8.89 -2.17 -8.65
C SER A 205 -8.58 -3.45 -9.43
N GLU A 206 -7.29 -3.73 -9.67
CA GLU A 206 -6.87 -5.00 -10.25
C GLU A 206 -7.16 -6.17 -9.32
N ARG A 207 -7.51 -7.31 -9.92
CA ARG A 207 -7.49 -8.60 -9.26
C ARG A 207 -6.05 -8.89 -8.86
N LEU A 208 -5.89 -9.33 -7.61
CA LEU A 208 -4.59 -9.68 -7.06
C LEU A 208 -3.90 -10.76 -7.90
N ALA A 209 -2.60 -10.60 -8.12
CA ALA A 209 -1.79 -11.63 -8.74
C ALA A 209 -1.71 -12.88 -7.83
N PRO A 210 -1.51 -14.08 -8.38
CA PRO A 210 -1.44 -15.31 -7.59
C PRO A 210 -0.40 -15.23 -6.46
N GLY A 211 -0.85 -15.36 -5.22
CA GLY A 211 0.00 -15.32 -4.04
C GLY A 211 0.56 -13.94 -3.67
N ALA A 212 -0.04 -12.86 -4.20
CA ALA A 212 0.33 -11.48 -3.95
C ALA A 212 -0.83 -10.68 -3.32
N LEU A 213 -0.51 -9.47 -2.82
CA LEU A 213 -1.47 -8.48 -2.33
C LEU A 213 -1.64 -7.29 -3.28
N VAL A 214 -1.06 -7.37 -4.47
CA VAL A 214 -1.20 -6.37 -5.54
C VAL A 214 -1.52 -7.05 -6.86
N GLY A 215 -2.04 -6.28 -7.81
CA GLY A 215 -2.25 -6.73 -9.18
C GLY A 215 -0.96 -6.79 -10.00
N PRO A 216 -1.06 -7.16 -11.30
CA PRO A 216 0.09 -7.35 -12.17
C PRO A 216 0.77 -6.05 -12.66
N THR A 217 0.13 -4.88 -12.58
CA THR A 217 0.72 -3.59 -13.00
C THR A 217 1.38 -2.87 -11.84
#